data_AF-A0A7S0Z7M3-F1
#
_entry.id   AF-A0A7S0Z7M3-F1
#
_cell.length_a   1.000
_cell.length_b   1.000
_cell.length_c   1.000
_cell.angle_alpha   90.00
_cell.angle_beta   90.00
_cell.angle_gamma   90.00
#
_symmetry.space_group_name_H-M   'P 1'
#
loop_
_entity.id
_entity.type
_entity.pdbx_description
1 polymer ?
#
loop_
_entity_poly.entity_id
_entity_poly.type
_entity_poly.pdbx_seq_one_letter_code
_entity_poly.pdbx_strand_id
1 'polypeptide(L)'
;DAHARARARALVACMEAEIARLVDELAYARAAVESEPDAGKREYREEIVRRVEAALDKCRKISETVTTKVAATTTMAVRRVHASTLSLAAFRREYVATDIPVVITGLEDELTEDGADGEKCAWLLERGGTKKVAVTRNDAHVKSELS
;
A
#
# COMPACT_ATOMS: atom_id res chain seq x y z
N ASP A 1 -1.21 -4.77 -7.08
CA ASP A 1 -0.13 -3.76 -6.96
C ASP A 1 0.89 -4.20 -5.90
N ALA A 2 2.16 -4.37 -6.27
CA ALA A 2 3.25 -4.73 -5.35
C ALA A 2 3.71 -3.55 -4.49
N HIS A 3 3.58 -2.31 -5.00
CA HIS A 3 4.03 -1.11 -4.30
C HIS A 3 3.07 -0.72 -3.17
N ALA A 4 1.76 -0.76 -3.40
CA ALA A 4 0.76 -0.56 -2.34
C ALA A 4 0.96 -1.56 -1.18
N ARG A 5 1.33 -2.81 -1.48
CA ARG A 5 1.64 -3.83 -0.47
C ARG A 5 2.91 -3.50 0.32
N ALA A 6 3.97 -3.05 -0.35
CA ALA A 6 5.20 -2.62 0.32
C ALA A 6 4.97 -1.41 1.23
N ARG A 7 4.21 -0.39 0.76
CA ARG A 7 3.84 0.78 1.57
C ARG A 7 3.02 0.41 2.78
N ALA A 8 2.06 -0.50 2.61
CA ALA A 8 1.22 -0.91 3.72
C ALA A 8 1.98 -1.76 4.76
N ARG A 9 2.93 -2.60 4.33
CA ARG A 9 3.86 -3.29 5.24
C ARG A 9 4.78 -2.32 5.98
N ALA A 10 5.31 -1.32 5.29
CA ALA A 10 6.13 -0.27 5.93
C ALA A 10 5.33 0.55 6.94
N LEU A 11 4.06 0.84 6.63
CA LEU A 11 3.14 1.51 7.56
C LEU A 11 2.88 0.65 8.80
N VAL A 12 2.60 -0.64 8.63
CA VAL A 12 2.43 -1.58 9.77
C VAL A 12 3.69 -1.61 10.63
N ALA A 13 4.88 -1.75 10.03
CA ALA A 13 6.14 -1.76 10.79
C ALA A 13 6.40 -0.44 11.54
N CYS A 14 6.07 0.71 10.93
CA CYS A 14 6.18 2.01 11.59
C CYS A 14 5.21 2.14 12.76
N MET A 15 3.97 1.64 12.60
CA MET A 15 2.98 1.61 13.68
C MET A 15 3.38 0.66 14.82
N GLU A 16 3.96 -0.49 14.51
CA GLU A 16 4.47 -1.44 15.51
C GLU A 16 5.64 -0.85 16.31
N ALA A 17 6.55 -0.14 15.65
CA ALA A 17 7.64 0.58 16.32
C ALA A 17 7.12 1.69 17.25
N GLU A 18 6.10 2.43 16.82
CA GLU A 18 5.48 3.47 17.64
C GLU A 18 4.71 2.89 18.83
N ILE A 19 4.01 1.76 18.64
CA ILE A 19 3.38 1.02 19.72
C ILE A 19 4.43 0.56 20.75
N ALA A 20 5.57 0.04 20.30
CA ALA A 20 6.66 -0.36 21.19
C ALA A 20 7.22 0.83 21.99
N ARG A 21 7.47 1.97 21.33
CA ARG A 21 7.91 3.21 21.98
C ARG A 21 6.93 3.68 23.06
N LEU A 22 5.63 3.68 22.76
CA LEU A 22 4.58 4.07 23.70
C LEU A 22 4.45 3.08 24.88
N VAL A 23 4.72 1.79 24.67
CA VAL A 23 4.76 0.80 25.76
C VAL A 23 5.90 1.10 26.73
N ASP A 24 7.08 1.44 26.21
CA ASP A 24 8.24 1.80 27.04
C ASP A 24 7.99 3.10 27.82
N GLU A 25 7.44 4.13 27.16
CA GLU A 25 7.07 5.39 27.81
C GLU A 25 6.00 5.19 28.89
N LEU A 26 5.03 4.31 28.65
CA LEU A 26 4.01 3.98 29.64
C LEU A 26 4.63 3.28 30.87
N ALA A 27 5.58 2.36 30.65
CA ALA A 27 6.29 1.70 31.74
C ALA A 27 7.07 2.71 32.59
N TYR A 28 7.76 3.64 31.94
CA TYR A 28 8.46 4.74 32.62
C TYR A 28 7.50 5.64 33.40
N ALA A 29 6.39 6.04 32.79
CA ALA A 29 5.40 6.91 33.42
C ALA A 29 4.75 6.26 34.65
N ARG A 30 4.45 4.94 34.59
CA ARG A 30 3.92 4.18 35.74
C ARG A 30 4.91 4.10 36.89
N ALA A 31 6.20 3.84 36.60
CA ALA A 31 7.24 3.87 37.62
C ALA A 31 7.37 5.26 38.27
N ALA A 32 7.23 6.33 37.48
CA ALA A 32 7.25 7.70 37.98
C ALA A 32 6.05 8.01 38.91
N VAL A 33 4.86 7.48 38.63
CA VAL A 33 3.69 7.57 39.53
C VAL A 33 3.98 6.90 40.88
N GLU A 34 4.51 5.68 40.85
CA GLU A 34 4.76 4.88 42.05
C GLU A 34 5.81 5.54 42.98
N SER A 35 6.79 6.23 42.38
CA SER A 35 7.81 6.97 43.12
C SER A 35 7.40 8.38 43.57
N GLU A 36 6.25 8.91 43.15
CA GLU A 36 5.85 10.30 43.42
C GLU A 36 5.23 10.42 44.83
N PRO A 37 5.86 11.15 45.78
CA PRO A 37 5.34 11.29 47.14
C PRO A 37 4.19 12.31 47.24
N ASP A 38 4.16 13.32 46.36
CA ASP A 38 3.17 14.38 46.39
C ASP A 38 1.85 13.94 45.74
N ALA A 39 0.75 14.02 46.50
CA ALA A 39 -0.55 13.53 46.04
C ALA A 39 -1.08 14.27 44.80
N GLY A 40 -0.91 15.59 44.72
CA GLY A 40 -1.39 16.39 43.58
C GLY A 40 -0.59 16.11 42.31
N LYS A 41 0.73 15.94 42.43
CA LYS A 41 1.58 15.50 41.30
C LYS A 41 1.30 14.06 40.90
N ARG A 42 0.99 13.18 41.85
CA ARG A 42 0.63 11.79 41.58
C ARG A 42 -0.65 11.71 40.75
N GLU A 43 -1.71 12.42 41.14
CA GLU A 43 -2.96 12.49 40.37
C GLU A 43 -2.73 12.99 38.94
N TYR A 44 -1.90 14.02 38.76
CA TYR A 44 -1.55 14.52 37.44
C TYR A 44 -0.81 13.48 36.58
N ARG A 45 0.14 12.74 37.17
CA ARG A 45 0.88 11.67 36.48
C ARG A 45 -0.02 10.48 36.16
N GLU A 46 -0.96 10.12 37.02
CA GLU A 46 -1.96 9.07 36.77
C GLU A 46 -2.85 9.43 35.57
N GLU A 47 -3.26 10.70 35.45
CA GLU A 47 -4.01 11.18 34.28
C GLU A 47 -3.18 11.10 32.99
N ILE A 48 -1.86 11.37 33.05
CA ILE A 48 -0.96 11.16 31.91
C ILE A 48 -0.92 9.68 31.53
N VAL A 49 -0.72 8.78 32.48
CA VAL A 49 -0.71 7.32 32.26
C VAL A 49 -2.00 6.88 31.57
N ARG A 50 -3.16 7.31 32.09
CA ARG A 50 -4.47 7.00 31.51
C ARG A 50 -4.61 7.47 30.05
N ARG A 51 -4.10 8.66 29.72
CA ARG A 51 -4.12 9.19 28.34
C ARG A 51 -3.21 8.38 27.41
N VAL A 52 -2.03 8.00 27.87
CA VAL A 52 -1.09 7.18 27.10
C VAL A 52 -1.68 5.78 26.86
N GLU A 53 -2.32 5.17 27.85
CA GLU A 53 -3.04 3.89 27.69
C GLU A 53 -4.14 3.98 26.64
N ALA A 54 -4.96 5.03 26.70
CA ALA A 54 -6.01 5.25 25.72
C ALA A 54 -5.48 5.51 24.30
N ALA A 55 -4.33 6.18 24.18
CA ALA A 55 -3.65 6.38 22.90
C ALA A 55 -3.10 5.05 22.36
N LEU A 56 -2.46 4.25 23.21
CA LEU A 56 -1.90 2.95 22.87
C LEU A 56 -2.99 1.97 22.38
N ASP A 57 -4.13 1.91 23.06
CA ASP A 57 -5.27 1.09 22.65
C ASP A 57 -5.80 1.51 21.26
N LYS A 58 -5.90 2.81 20.99
CA LYS A 58 -6.26 3.32 19.65
C LYS A 58 -5.23 2.91 18.60
N CYS A 59 -3.93 3.04 18.89
CA CYS A 59 -2.87 2.64 17.96
C CYS A 59 -2.94 1.13 17.64
N ARG A 60 -3.18 0.28 18.65
CA ARG A 60 -3.36 -1.17 18.46
C ARG A 60 -4.55 -1.49 17.55
N LYS A 61 -5.71 -0.89 17.82
CA LYS A 61 -6.93 -1.07 17.00
C LYS A 61 -6.72 -0.66 15.54
N ILE A 62 -6.03 0.46 15.31
CA ILE A 62 -5.70 0.91 13.95
C ILE A 62 -4.72 -0.09 13.30
N SER A 63 -3.69 -0.54 14.03
CA SER A 63 -2.70 -1.49 13.50
C SER A 63 -3.33 -2.82 13.10
N GLU A 64 -4.21 -3.38 13.94
CA GLU A 64 -4.99 -4.58 13.64
C GLU A 64 -5.85 -4.38 12.38
N THR A 65 -6.59 -3.27 12.30
CA THR A 65 -7.44 -2.96 11.14
C THR A 65 -6.64 -2.85 9.84
N VAL A 66 -5.49 -2.18 9.88
CA VAL A 66 -4.61 -2.04 8.72
C VAL A 66 -4.04 -3.40 8.33
N THR A 67 -3.57 -4.19 9.30
CA THR A 67 -3.04 -5.54 9.07
C THR A 67 -4.06 -6.45 8.40
N THR A 68 -5.31 -6.47 8.90
CA THR A 68 -6.41 -7.24 8.29
C THR A 68 -6.71 -6.78 6.86
N LYS A 69 -6.76 -5.47 6.60
CA LYS A 69 -6.99 -4.94 5.24
C LYS A 69 -5.86 -5.29 4.28
N VAL A 70 -4.61 -5.23 4.72
CA VAL A 70 -3.44 -5.63 3.91
C VAL A 70 -3.48 -7.11 3.59
N ALA A 71 -3.81 -7.96 4.58
CA ALA A 71 -3.97 -9.39 4.38
C ALA A 71 -5.08 -9.68 3.34
N ALA A 72 -6.25 -9.03 3.45
CA ALA A 72 -7.36 -9.17 2.50
C ALA A 72 -7.02 -8.67 1.09
N THR A 73 -6.19 -7.63 0.97
CA THR A 73 -5.72 -7.12 -0.33
C THR A 73 -4.72 -8.07 -1.00
N THR A 74 -4.04 -8.91 -0.22
CA THR A 74 -3.03 -9.85 -0.74
C THR A 74 -3.65 -11.05 -1.45
N THR A 75 -4.95 -11.30 -1.25
CA THR A 75 -5.71 -12.43 -1.81
C THR A 75 -6.78 -12.03 -2.84
N MET A 76 -6.75 -10.82 -3.40
CA MET A 76 -7.56 -10.55 -4.60
C MET A 76 -6.98 -11.33 -5.78
N ALA A 77 -7.54 -12.52 -6.03
CA ALA A 77 -7.31 -13.28 -7.25
C ALA A 77 -7.84 -12.46 -8.43
N VAL A 78 -6.96 -11.65 -9.04
CA VAL A 78 -7.30 -10.89 -10.24
C VAL A 78 -7.66 -11.89 -11.33
N ARG A 79 -8.88 -11.79 -11.85
CA ARG A 79 -9.36 -12.69 -12.90
C ARG A 79 -8.50 -12.53 -14.15
N ARG A 80 -8.09 -13.66 -14.74
CA ARG A 80 -7.36 -13.71 -16.01
C ARG A 80 -8.23 -14.34 -17.07
N VAL A 81 -8.34 -13.70 -18.23
CA VAL A 81 -9.16 -14.18 -19.36
C VAL A 81 -8.32 -14.10 -20.63
N HIS A 82 -8.36 -15.14 -21.45
CA HIS A 82 -7.67 -15.15 -22.73
C HIS A 82 -8.48 -14.40 -23.79
N ALA A 83 -7.84 -13.60 -24.65
CA ALA A 83 -8.51 -12.77 -25.64
C ALA A 83 -9.33 -13.61 -26.63
N SER A 84 -8.81 -14.77 -27.04
CA SER A 84 -9.52 -15.71 -27.94
C SER A 84 -10.86 -16.22 -27.40
N THR A 85 -11.08 -16.20 -26.08
CA THR A 85 -12.35 -16.61 -25.46
C THR A 85 -13.24 -15.44 -25.07
N LEU A 86 -12.77 -14.21 -25.29
CA LEU A 86 -13.42 -12.98 -24.85
C LEU A 86 -14.10 -12.26 -26.03
N SER A 87 -15.41 -12.42 -26.16
CA SER A 87 -16.18 -11.60 -27.10
C SER A 87 -16.31 -10.15 -26.60
N LEU A 88 -16.41 -9.19 -27.53
CA LEU A 88 -16.62 -7.77 -27.21
C LEU A 88 -17.88 -7.54 -26.35
N ALA A 89 -18.95 -8.29 -26.60
CA ALA A 89 -20.18 -8.19 -25.83
C ALA A 89 -20.01 -8.69 -24.39
N ALA A 90 -19.30 -9.82 -24.20
CA ALA A 90 -18.97 -10.33 -22.87
C ALA A 90 -18.05 -9.36 -22.12
N PHE A 91 -17.04 -8.79 -22.81
CA PHE A 91 -16.13 -7.82 -22.21
C PHE A 91 -16.86 -6.59 -21.66
N ARG A 92 -17.72 -5.98 -22.48
CA ARG A 92 -18.50 -4.80 -22.09
C ARG A 92 -19.44 -5.08 -20.91
N ARG A 93 -20.12 -6.23 -20.94
CA ARG A 93 -21.08 -6.60 -19.90
C ARG A 93 -20.39 -6.93 -18.57
N GLU A 94 -19.26 -7.62 -18.60
CA GLU A 94 -18.66 -8.22 -17.40
C GLU A 94 -17.56 -7.37 -16.77
N TYR A 95 -16.82 -6.58 -17.57
CA TYR A 95 -15.61 -5.90 -17.11
C TYR A 95 -15.62 -4.38 -17.27
N VAL A 96 -16.34 -3.83 -18.25
CA VAL A 96 -16.37 -2.36 -18.46
C VAL A 96 -17.26 -1.67 -17.43
N ALA A 97 -18.34 -2.31 -17.03
CA ALA A 97 -19.30 -1.75 -16.05
C ALA A 97 -18.91 -2.03 -14.59
N THR A 98 -17.76 -2.66 -14.33
CA THR A 98 -17.35 -3.06 -12.98
C THR A 98 -16.02 -2.39 -12.60
N ASP A 99 -15.88 -1.97 -11.34
CA ASP A 99 -14.61 -1.46 -10.79
C ASP A 99 -13.63 -2.60 -10.43
N ILE A 100 -13.77 -3.77 -11.08
CA ILE A 100 -12.99 -4.96 -10.77
C ILE A 100 -11.89 -5.11 -11.83
N PRO A 101 -10.60 -5.14 -11.43
CA PRO A 101 -9.52 -5.32 -12.39
C PRO A 101 -9.56 -6.73 -13.00
N VAL A 102 -9.32 -6.80 -14.32
CA VAL A 102 -9.16 -8.03 -15.09
C VAL A 102 -7.87 -7.97 -15.89
N VAL A 103 -7.18 -9.10 -16.03
CA VAL A 103 -6.04 -9.23 -16.94
C VAL A 103 -6.50 -9.98 -18.18
N ILE A 104 -6.40 -9.34 -19.34
CA ILE A 104 -6.60 -9.97 -20.64
C ILE A 104 -5.24 -10.48 -21.12
N THR A 105 -5.15 -11.78 -21.42
CA THR A 105 -3.93 -12.45 -21.92
C THR A 105 -4.13 -12.90 -23.37
N GLY A 106 -3.08 -13.30 -24.08
CA GLY A 106 -3.26 -13.77 -25.46
C GLY A 106 -3.47 -12.61 -26.44
N LEU A 107 -2.81 -11.48 -26.18
CA LEU A 107 -2.86 -10.27 -27.00
C LEU A 107 -1.51 -10.00 -27.69
N GLU A 108 -0.55 -10.92 -27.57
CA GLU A 108 0.84 -10.75 -27.99
C GLU A 108 0.95 -10.51 -29.51
N ASP A 109 0.14 -11.22 -30.29
CA ASP A 109 0.08 -11.11 -31.75
C ASP A 109 -0.71 -9.87 -32.19
N GLU A 110 -1.62 -9.35 -31.37
CA GLU A 110 -2.47 -8.20 -31.68
C GLU A 110 -1.92 -6.85 -31.18
N LEU A 111 -1.03 -6.85 -30.19
CA LEU A 111 -0.53 -5.63 -29.55
C LEU A 111 0.82 -5.14 -30.08
N THR A 112 1.51 -5.94 -30.88
CA THR A 112 2.80 -5.53 -31.45
C THR A 112 2.64 -5.28 -32.94
N GLU A 113 2.79 -4.03 -33.38
CA GLU A 113 3.19 -3.71 -34.77
C GLU A 113 4.57 -4.33 -35.11
N ASP A 114 5.23 -4.89 -34.09
CA ASP A 114 6.66 -5.11 -33.97
C ASP A 114 7.02 -6.60 -33.89
N GLY A 115 6.02 -7.49 -33.72
CA GLY A 115 6.21 -8.92 -33.51
C GLY A 115 7.16 -9.26 -32.35
N ALA A 116 7.87 -10.39 -32.47
CA ALA A 116 8.78 -10.94 -31.45
C ALA A 116 9.99 -10.04 -31.08
N ASP A 117 10.23 -8.94 -31.79
CA ASP A 117 11.37 -8.05 -31.55
C ASP A 117 11.02 -6.81 -30.69
N GLY A 118 9.72 -6.54 -30.44
CA GLY A 118 9.26 -5.41 -29.62
C GLY A 118 9.70 -5.46 -28.15
N GLU A 119 10.11 -6.64 -27.66
CA GLU A 119 10.67 -6.81 -26.31
C GLU A 119 12.12 -6.30 -26.19
N LYS A 120 12.81 -6.04 -27.31
CA LYS A 120 14.23 -5.68 -27.31
C LYS A 120 14.41 -4.16 -27.32
N CYS A 121 15.23 -3.65 -26.40
CA CYS A 121 15.64 -2.25 -26.38
C CYS A 121 16.31 -1.79 -27.70
N ALA A 122 16.95 -2.70 -28.44
CA ALA A 122 17.57 -2.40 -29.74
C ALA A 122 16.55 -1.85 -30.75
N TRP A 123 15.35 -2.44 -30.79
CA TRP A 123 14.27 -1.98 -31.67
C TRP A 123 13.84 -0.54 -31.34
N LEU A 124 13.76 -0.21 -30.04
CA LEU A 124 13.44 1.14 -29.57
C LEU A 124 14.55 2.14 -29.92
N LEU A 125 15.82 1.73 -29.85
CA LEU A 125 16.96 2.57 -30.20
C LEU A 125 16.97 2.92 -31.70
N GLU A 126 16.67 1.95 -32.57
CA GLU A 126 16.64 2.15 -34.02
C GLU A 126 15.54 3.11 -34.48
N ARG A 127 14.36 3.06 -33.85
CA ARG A 127 13.18 3.84 -34.27
C ARG A 127 12.92 5.09 -33.45
N GLY A 128 13.47 5.19 -32.25
CA GLY A 128 13.15 6.23 -31.29
C GLY A 128 14.27 6.58 -30.33
N GLY A 129 15.52 6.17 -30.58
CA GLY A 129 16.63 6.32 -29.65
C GLY A 129 16.97 7.76 -29.25
N THR A 130 16.53 8.76 -30.02
CA THR A 130 16.69 10.19 -29.71
C THR A 130 15.49 10.81 -29.01
N LYS A 131 14.39 10.06 -28.81
CA LYS A 131 13.20 10.57 -28.12
C LYS A 131 13.48 10.72 -26.63
N LYS A 132 13.15 11.89 -26.09
CA LYS A 132 13.19 12.13 -24.64
C LYS A 132 12.04 11.36 -23.99
N VAL A 133 12.34 10.63 -22.92
CA VAL A 133 11.37 9.86 -22.13
C VAL A 133 11.38 10.33 -20.68
N ALA A 134 10.23 10.28 -20.03
CA ALA A 134 10.14 10.52 -18.59
C ALA A 134 10.69 9.30 -17.84
N VAL A 135 11.73 9.50 -17.04
CA VAL A 135 12.32 8.44 -16.20
C VAL A 135 12.10 8.80 -14.75
N THR A 136 11.37 7.96 -14.02
CA THR A 136 11.16 8.11 -12.59
C THR A 136 12.16 7.24 -11.83
N ARG A 137 12.96 7.86 -10.95
CA ARG A 137 14.03 7.17 -10.19
C ARG A 137 13.50 6.29 -9.05
N ASN A 138 12.23 6.49 -8.68
CA ASN A 138 11.40 5.66 -7.80
C ASN A 138 10.04 5.51 -8.51
N ASP A 139 9.27 4.45 -8.23
CA ASP A 139 7.96 4.11 -8.84
C ASP A 139 6.82 5.12 -8.52
N ALA A 140 7.11 6.42 -8.54
CA ALA A 140 6.17 7.49 -8.38
C ALA A 140 5.52 7.81 -9.73
N HIS A 141 4.63 6.92 -10.18
CA HIS A 141 3.52 7.36 -11.04
C HIS A 141 2.64 8.30 -10.22
N VAL A 142 3.06 9.56 -10.09
CA VAL A 142 2.15 10.63 -9.69
C VAL A 142 1.28 10.88 -10.91
N LYS A 143 -0.04 10.72 -10.77
CA LYS A 143 -1.00 11.18 -11.78
C LYS A 143 -0.65 12.63 -12.09
N SER A 144 -0.17 12.91 -13.30
CA SER A 144 -0.09 14.28 -13.79
C SER A 144 -1.52 14.73 -14.01
N GLU A 145 -2.09 15.45 -13.04
CA GLU A 145 -3.29 16.22 -13.30
C GLU A 145 -2.89 17.34 -14.27
N LEU A 146 -3.47 17.33 -15.47
CA LEU A 146 -3.35 18.43 -16.42
C LEU A 146 -4.03 19.65 -15.77
N SER A 147 -3.23 20.61 -15.28
CA SER A 147 -3.69 21.98 -15.02
C SER A 147 -3.56 22.82 -16.28
#